data_AF-A0A6I1IBH2-F1
#
_entry.id   AF-A0A6I1IBH2-F1
#
_cell.length_a   1.000
_cell.length_b   1.000
_cell.length_c   1.000
_cell.angle_alpha   90.00
_cell.angle_beta   90.00
_cell.angle_gamma   90.00
#
_symmetry.space_group_name_H-M   'P 1'
#
loop_
_entity.id
_entity.type
_entity.pdbx_description
1 polymer ?
#
loop_
_entity_poly.entity_id
_entity_poly.type
_entity_poly.pdbx_seq_one_letter_code
_entity_poly.pdbx_strand_id
1 'polypeptide(L)'
;MKCIICRTNEYKMSDEHVIPESLGGFYHIYSVCENCNSTMGSKVDAPLINHKLTELYRFSEEIKGKTGKIPNPFSGVFNEENNKKNKAIVNIDANGKLKISPHPIIRINENNGLITSIEIEVDSENEDEIDRILSKTLTRNKIPQSAVIKKNKKEEFKYSNFETRWNIDTIEFKIGILKIAYEFAMDSIESYINNETSIEISNIIKNVNHEKANEYLKINFDTDAFSEYGKYIDLNSKKHYLILTQTDDGLICFVKLHGTFSAAAILSKDKILDASETIFGINDIEKKFFEKLMVGEVVNKCLGPAHTRFGFYSNSSNKSFLENSEINSPDFNCELNSTGDIIIYNKNGDHHPNKFIEILKKSNYTEKTEGAWDITLFDLGDNSEYYIKSEKSKKLFQVVQYEVSRERIFKI
;
A
#
# COMPACT_ATOMS: atom_id res chain seq x y z
N MET A 1 -0.21 -8.04 -29.96
CA MET A 1 0.06 -6.86 -29.10
C MET A 1 1.39 -7.09 -28.40
N LYS A 2 2.11 -6.04 -27.99
CA LYS A 2 3.40 -6.21 -27.31
C LYS A 2 3.17 -6.44 -25.82
N CYS A 3 3.70 -7.54 -25.27
CA CYS A 3 3.62 -7.84 -23.85
C CYS A 3 4.62 -6.97 -23.07
N ILE A 4 4.21 -6.34 -21.96
CA ILE A 4 5.10 -5.47 -21.17
C ILE A 4 6.20 -6.25 -20.45
N ILE A 5 5.96 -7.53 -20.11
CA ILE A 5 6.92 -8.37 -19.37
C ILE A 5 7.97 -8.98 -20.29
N CYS A 6 7.57 -9.76 -21.31
CA CYS A 6 8.52 -10.40 -22.21
C CYS A 6 8.99 -9.51 -23.36
N ARG A 7 8.31 -8.36 -23.57
CA ARG A 7 8.59 -7.38 -24.64
C ARG A 7 8.51 -7.93 -26.06
N THR A 8 7.91 -9.10 -26.24
CA THR A 8 7.62 -9.72 -27.54
C THR A 8 6.19 -9.42 -27.99
N ASN A 9 5.97 -9.49 -29.31
CA ASN A 9 4.64 -9.45 -29.87
C ASN A 9 3.96 -10.80 -29.67
N GLU A 10 2.84 -10.81 -28.98
CA GLU A 10 2.06 -12.01 -28.66
C GLU A 10 0.65 -11.89 -29.24
N TYR A 11 0.09 -13.04 -29.61
CA TYR A 11 -1.28 -13.14 -30.11
C TYR A 11 -2.29 -13.31 -28.96
N LYS A 12 -1.88 -13.97 -27.88
CA LYS A 12 -2.72 -14.25 -26.71
C LYS A 12 -2.33 -13.39 -25.52
N MET A 13 -3.10 -12.33 -25.32
CA MET A 13 -3.03 -11.49 -24.12
C MET A 13 -3.95 -12.05 -23.04
N SER A 14 -3.65 -11.76 -21.79
CA SER A 14 -4.39 -12.25 -20.62
C SER A 14 -5.03 -11.11 -19.84
N ASP A 15 -6.06 -11.45 -19.06
CA ASP A 15 -6.63 -10.58 -18.02
C ASP A 15 -5.75 -10.68 -16.75
N GLU A 16 -4.76 -9.79 -16.67
CA GLU A 16 -3.77 -9.78 -15.59
C GLU A 16 -4.27 -8.91 -14.43
N HIS A 17 -4.25 -9.45 -13.21
CA HIS A 17 -4.58 -8.67 -12.01
C HIS A 17 -3.30 -8.00 -11.50
N VAL A 18 -3.26 -6.67 -11.54
CA VAL A 18 -2.06 -5.93 -11.11
C VAL A 18 -1.76 -6.20 -9.64
N ILE A 19 -2.76 -6.01 -8.79
CA ILE A 19 -2.74 -6.49 -7.40
C ILE A 19 -3.39 -7.87 -7.39
N PRO A 20 -2.76 -8.91 -6.80
CA PRO A 20 -3.34 -10.25 -6.80
C PRO A 20 -4.76 -10.29 -6.23
N GLU A 21 -5.65 -11.02 -6.90
CA GLU A 21 -7.04 -11.26 -6.47
C GLU A 21 -7.12 -11.78 -5.01
N SER A 22 -6.17 -12.61 -4.59
CA SER A 22 -6.10 -13.17 -3.23
C SER A 22 -5.81 -12.13 -2.13
N LEU A 23 -5.42 -10.92 -2.52
CA LEU A 23 -5.26 -9.77 -1.64
C LEU A 23 -6.45 -8.81 -1.71
N GLY A 24 -7.42 -9.06 -2.60
CA GLY A 24 -8.53 -8.15 -2.87
C GLY A 24 -8.22 -7.14 -3.98
N GLY A 25 -7.35 -7.49 -4.93
CA GLY A 25 -7.10 -6.66 -6.11
C GLY A 25 -8.22 -6.72 -7.15
N PHE A 26 -8.64 -5.55 -7.63
CA PHE A 26 -9.68 -5.33 -8.63
C PHE A 26 -9.17 -4.51 -9.83
N TYR A 27 -7.86 -4.31 -9.94
CA TYR A 27 -7.24 -3.61 -11.05
C TYR A 27 -6.67 -4.58 -12.07
N HIS A 28 -7.16 -4.48 -13.30
CA HIS A 28 -6.83 -5.39 -14.39
C HIS A 28 -6.15 -4.67 -15.54
N ILE A 29 -5.19 -5.33 -16.17
CA ILE A 29 -4.55 -4.87 -17.39
C ILE A 29 -4.53 -5.98 -18.44
N TYR A 30 -4.49 -5.59 -19.72
CA TYR A 30 -4.52 -6.52 -20.85
C TYR A 30 -3.22 -6.52 -21.66
N SER A 31 -2.15 -5.99 -21.06
CA SER A 31 -0.84 -5.80 -21.69
C SER A 31 0.18 -6.89 -21.34
N VAL A 32 -0.26 -7.97 -20.68
CA VAL A 32 0.56 -9.16 -20.34
C VAL A 32 0.06 -10.38 -21.12
N CYS A 33 0.96 -11.19 -21.65
CA CYS A 33 0.61 -12.44 -22.36
C CYS A 33 0.34 -13.61 -21.40
N GLU A 34 -0.43 -14.61 -21.84
CA GLU A 34 -0.81 -15.77 -21.02
C GLU A 34 0.39 -16.50 -20.38
N ASN A 35 1.50 -16.64 -21.12
CA ASN A 35 2.70 -17.32 -20.62
C ASN A 35 3.40 -16.52 -19.50
N CYS A 36 3.48 -15.20 -19.64
CA CYS A 36 4.03 -14.33 -18.61
C CYS A 36 3.12 -14.31 -17.37
N ASN A 37 1.82 -14.11 -17.55
CA ASN A 37 0.84 -14.14 -16.45
C ASN A 37 0.93 -15.45 -15.66
N SER A 38 0.89 -16.60 -16.34
CA SER A 38 1.01 -17.92 -15.68
C SER A 38 2.32 -18.08 -14.90
N THR A 39 3.43 -17.54 -15.42
CA THR A 39 4.73 -17.58 -14.73
C THR A 39 4.74 -16.65 -13.52
N MET A 40 4.21 -15.44 -13.67
CA MET A 40 4.14 -14.45 -12.58
C MET A 40 3.24 -14.92 -11.45
N GLY A 41 2.05 -15.46 -11.75
CA GLY A 41 1.16 -15.96 -10.71
C GLY A 41 1.78 -17.06 -9.84
N SER A 42 2.65 -17.91 -10.40
CA SER A 42 3.30 -19.00 -9.67
C SER A 42 4.63 -18.65 -9.00
N LYS A 43 5.36 -17.62 -9.49
CA LYS A 43 6.73 -17.32 -9.04
C LYS A 43 6.96 -15.89 -8.57
N VAL A 44 6.12 -14.94 -8.97
CA VAL A 44 6.25 -13.51 -8.66
C VAL A 44 5.20 -13.10 -7.62
N ASP A 45 3.94 -13.48 -7.83
CA ASP A 45 2.87 -13.17 -6.89
C ASP A 45 2.85 -14.16 -5.71
N ALA A 46 3.20 -15.42 -5.94
CA ALA A 46 3.15 -16.45 -4.92
C ALA A 46 4.00 -16.13 -3.66
N PRO A 47 5.24 -15.62 -3.77
CA PRO A 47 6.00 -15.18 -2.59
C PRO A 47 5.30 -14.09 -1.77
N LEU A 48 4.61 -13.16 -2.43
CA LEU A 48 3.84 -12.11 -1.76
C LEU A 48 2.56 -12.65 -1.09
N ILE A 49 1.81 -13.50 -1.80
CA ILE A 49 0.54 -14.08 -1.32
C ILE A 49 0.77 -15.06 -0.16
N ASN A 50 1.85 -15.82 -0.22
CA ASN A 50 2.20 -16.85 0.78
C ASN A 50 3.15 -16.33 1.85
N HIS A 51 3.45 -15.03 1.86
CA HIS A 51 4.24 -14.42 2.92
C HIS A 51 3.52 -14.55 4.27
N LYS A 52 4.26 -14.79 5.36
CA LYS A 52 3.66 -15.03 6.68
C LYS A 52 2.76 -13.89 7.16
N LEU A 53 3.15 -12.64 6.90
CA LEU A 53 2.31 -11.46 7.22
C LEU A 53 1.02 -11.44 6.40
N THR A 54 1.07 -11.86 5.13
CA THR A 54 -0.12 -11.99 4.28
C THR A 54 -1.04 -13.10 4.77
N GLU A 55 -0.49 -14.25 5.17
CA GLU A 55 -1.29 -15.33 5.78
C GLU A 55 -1.98 -14.87 7.06
N LEU A 56 -1.28 -14.14 7.93
CA LEU A 56 -1.84 -13.57 9.15
C LEU A 56 -2.96 -12.58 8.86
N TYR A 57 -2.75 -11.66 7.92
CA TYR A 57 -3.76 -10.70 7.49
C TYR A 57 -5.00 -11.40 6.90
N ARG A 58 -4.80 -12.39 6.01
CA ARG A 58 -5.91 -13.15 5.44
C ARG A 58 -6.66 -13.95 6.50
N PHE A 59 -5.96 -14.42 7.54
CA PHE A 59 -6.58 -15.09 8.67
C PHE A 59 -7.38 -14.11 9.53
N SER A 60 -6.84 -12.93 9.87
CA SER A 60 -7.54 -11.93 10.69
C SER A 60 -8.76 -11.34 9.99
N GLU A 61 -8.72 -11.20 8.67
CA GLU A 61 -9.81 -10.67 7.84
C GLU A 61 -10.72 -11.76 7.26
N GLU A 62 -10.51 -13.04 7.62
CA GLU A 62 -11.29 -14.18 7.13
C GLU A 62 -11.33 -14.31 5.58
N ILE A 63 -10.25 -13.91 4.91
CA ILE A 63 -10.14 -13.90 3.45
C ILE A 63 -9.86 -15.30 2.91
N LYS A 64 -10.88 -15.86 2.26
CA LYS A 64 -10.83 -17.18 1.61
C LYS A 64 -10.00 -17.13 0.32
N GLY A 65 -9.18 -18.16 0.10
CA GLY A 65 -8.55 -18.37 -1.22
C GLY A 65 -9.52 -18.99 -2.24
N LYS A 66 -9.01 -19.28 -3.44
CA LYS A 66 -9.79 -19.93 -4.53
C LYS A 66 -10.41 -21.28 -4.13
N THR A 67 -9.82 -21.98 -3.17
CA THR A 67 -10.32 -23.25 -2.62
C THR A 67 -11.42 -23.07 -1.55
N GLY A 68 -11.79 -21.82 -1.23
CA GLY A 68 -12.74 -21.49 -0.17
C GLY A 68 -12.18 -21.58 1.25
N LYS A 69 -10.91 -21.97 1.40
CA LYS A 69 -10.23 -22.11 2.70
C LYS A 69 -9.48 -20.83 3.10
N ILE A 70 -9.54 -20.50 4.39
CA ILE A 70 -8.72 -19.46 5.01
C ILE A 70 -7.36 -20.11 5.34
N PRO A 71 -6.22 -19.48 5.00
CA PRO A 71 -4.91 -20.01 5.37
C PRO A 71 -4.76 -20.05 6.90
N ASN A 72 -4.13 -21.11 7.42
CA ASN A 72 -3.79 -21.21 8.84
C ASN A 72 -2.34 -20.72 9.06
N PRO A 73 -2.11 -19.48 9.51
CA PRO A 73 -0.75 -18.97 9.70
C PRO A 73 -0.01 -19.71 10.81
N PHE A 74 -0.74 -20.37 11.71
CA PHE A 74 -0.24 -21.16 12.83
C PHE A 74 -0.07 -22.64 12.50
N SER A 75 -0.29 -23.08 11.25
CA SER A 75 -0.07 -24.48 10.89
C SER A 75 1.39 -24.85 11.10
N GLY A 76 1.65 -25.94 11.81
CA GLY A 76 3.01 -26.41 12.05
C GLY A 76 3.14 -27.18 13.36
N VAL A 77 4.38 -27.54 13.66
CA VAL A 77 4.75 -28.24 14.89
C VAL A 77 5.37 -27.25 15.87
N PHE A 78 4.82 -27.20 17.08
CA PHE A 78 5.24 -26.36 18.18
C PHE A 78 5.96 -27.23 19.21
N ASN A 79 6.96 -26.68 19.90
CA ASN A 79 7.71 -27.39 20.92
C ASN A 79 7.27 -26.92 22.30
N GLU A 80 7.17 -27.83 23.26
CA GLU A 80 6.94 -27.45 24.66
C GLU A 80 8.16 -26.68 25.21
N GLU A 81 7.88 -25.58 25.91
CA GLU A 81 8.89 -24.63 26.43
C GLU A 81 9.96 -25.34 27.29
N ASN A 82 9.53 -26.22 28.20
CA ASN A 82 10.41 -26.91 29.15
C ASN A 82 10.86 -28.31 28.69
N ASN A 83 10.33 -28.81 27.57
CA ASN A 83 10.67 -30.14 27.05
C ASN A 83 10.48 -30.22 25.53
N LYS A 84 11.53 -29.88 24.78
CA LYS A 84 11.51 -29.87 23.30
C LYS A 84 11.22 -31.21 22.62
N LYS A 85 11.14 -32.32 23.37
CA LYS A 85 10.71 -33.63 22.85
C LYS A 85 9.19 -33.72 22.73
N ASN A 86 8.46 -32.96 23.55
CA ASN A 86 7.01 -32.84 23.46
C ASN A 86 6.66 -31.79 22.41
N LYS A 87 5.79 -32.20 21.50
CA LYS A 87 5.41 -31.42 20.33
C LYS A 87 3.89 -31.34 20.25
N ALA A 88 3.39 -30.22 19.77
CA ALA A 88 1.98 -30.03 19.49
C ALA A 88 1.77 -29.54 18.06
N ILE A 89 0.60 -29.83 17.52
CA ILE A 89 0.09 -29.27 16.27
C ILE A 89 -0.97 -28.23 16.65
N VAL A 90 -0.89 -27.04 16.05
CA VAL A 90 -1.93 -26.02 16.17
C VAL A 90 -2.76 -26.01 14.88
N ASN A 91 -4.04 -26.33 15.02
CA ASN A 91 -5.03 -26.31 13.96
C ASN A 91 -6.09 -25.24 14.24
N ILE A 92 -6.92 -24.95 13.26
CA ILE A 92 -8.12 -24.13 13.43
C ILE A 92 -9.33 -25.07 13.36
N ASP A 93 -10.22 -24.98 14.34
CA ASP A 93 -11.45 -25.78 14.37
C ASP A 93 -12.52 -25.22 13.41
N ALA A 94 -13.66 -25.90 13.31
CA ALA A 94 -14.77 -25.50 12.45
C ALA A 94 -15.39 -24.12 12.84
N ASN A 95 -15.11 -23.63 14.05
CA ASN A 95 -15.58 -22.35 14.56
C ASN A 95 -14.51 -21.24 14.46
N GLY A 96 -13.38 -21.50 13.80
CA GLY A 96 -12.29 -20.53 13.65
C GLY A 96 -11.38 -20.40 14.87
N LYS A 97 -11.51 -21.26 15.88
CA LYS A 97 -10.68 -21.21 17.10
C LYS A 97 -9.43 -22.07 16.96
N LEU A 98 -8.33 -21.63 17.58
CA LEU A 98 -7.11 -22.42 17.66
C LEU A 98 -7.34 -23.65 18.53
N LYS A 99 -7.07 -24.82 17.96
CA LYS A 99 -7.07 -26.12 18.62
C LYS A 99 -5.65 -26.64 18.68
N ILE A 100 -5.18 -26.93 19.89
CA ILE A 100 -3.86 -27.51 20.14
C ILE A 100 -4.05 -29.00 20.41
N SER A 101 -3.37 -29.83 19.63
CA SER A 101 -3.35 -31.29 19.80
C SER A 101 -1.91 -31.78 19.93
N PRO A 102 -1.61 -32.77 20.79
CA PRO A 102 -0.29 -33.38 20.84
C PRO A 102 0.09 -33.99 19.47
N HIS A 103 1.33 -33.73 19.05
CA HIS A 103 1.92 -34.38 17.90
C HIS A 103 2.33 -35.81 18.27
N PRO A 104 2.18 -36.81 17.39
CA PRO A 104 2.57 -38.18 17.70
C PRO A 104 4.03 -38.29 18.18
N ILE A 105 4.24 -38.91 19.34
CA ILE A 105 5.58 -39.17 19.90
C ILE A 105 5.85 -40.67 19.79
N ILE A 106 7.01 -41.03 19.25
CA ILE A 106 7.48 -42.41 19.15
C ILE A 106 8.79 -42.50 19.94
N ARG A 107 8.80 -43.31 21.01
CA ARG A 107 10.02 -43.62 21.78
C ARG A 107 10.36 -45.09 21.61
N ILE A 108 11.61 -45.37 21.27
CA ILE A 108 12.15 -46.73 21.15
C ILE A 108 13.15 -46.91 22.28
N ASN A 109 12.90 -47.87 23.17
CA ASN A 109 13.78 -48.17 24.28
C ASN A 109 14.60 -49.43 23.95
N GLU A 110 15.92 -49.28 23.92
CA GLU A 110 16.87 -50.34 23.63
C GLU A 110 17.67 -50.72 24.87
N ASN A 111 17.93 -52.01 25.04
CA ASN A 111 18.83 -52.52 26.06
C ASN A 111 19.77 -53.56 25.43
N ASN A 112 21.07 -53.38 25.58
CA ASN A 112 22.11 -54.21 24.96
C ASN A 112 21.92 -54.44 23.44
N GLY A 113 21.48 -53.41 22.71
CA GLY A 113 21.25 -53.48 21.25
C GLY A 113 19.96 -54.20 20.83
N LEU A 114 19.11 -54.60 21.79
CA LEU A 114 17.79 -55.17 21.54
C LEU A 114 16.72 -54.15 21.91
N ILE A 115 15.79 -53.92 20.99
CA ILE A 115 14.61 -53.09 21.25
C ILE A 115 13.71 -53.83 22.24
N THR A 116 13.52 -53.24 23.42
CA THR A 116 12.73 -53.82 24.53
C THR A 116 11.30 -53.28 24.57
N SER A 117 11.08 -52.05 24.14
CA SER A 117 9.74 -51.46 24.03
C SER A 117 9.69 -50.35 22.99
N ILE A 118 8.49 -50.19 22.40
CA ILE A 118 8.13 -49.08 21.51
C ILE A 118 6.92 -48.42 22.14
N GLU A 119 7.07 -47.16 22.55
CA GLU A 119 5.99 -46.33 23.07
C GLU A 119 5.51 -45.39 21.97
N ILE A 120 4.21 -45.38 21.71
CA ILE A 120 3.56 -44.50 20.75
C ILE A 120 2.50 -43.72 21.51
N GLU A 121 2.67 -42.41 21.58
CA GLU A 121 1.72 -41.47 22.18
C GLU A 121 1.02 -40.70 21.06
N VAL A 122 -0.32 -40.70 21.03
CA VAL A 122 -1.14 -39.96 20.07
C VAL A 122 -2.30 -39.27 20.78
N ASP A 123 -2.86 -38.24 20.15
CA ASP A 123 -4.15 -37.68 20.56
C ASP A 123 -5.25 -38.76 20.45
N SER A 124 -6.18 -38.78 21.40
CA SER A 124 -7.31 -39.72 21.41
C SER A 124 -8.19 -39.67 20.17
N GLU A 125 -8.24 -38.54 19.48
CA GLU A 125 -8.97 -38.39 18.21
C GLU A 125 -8.26 -39.07 17.02
N ASN A 126 -7.00 -39.48 17.20
CA ASN A 126 -6.16 -40.10 16.17
C ASN A 126 -5.68 -41.50 16.56
N GLU A 127 -6.44 -42.23 17.40
CA GLU A 127 -6.10 -43.60 17.83
C GLU A 127 -5.92 -44.56 16.65
N ASP A 128 -6.65 -44.33 15.56
CA ASP A 128 -6.59 -45.07 14.29
C ASP A 128 -5.25 -44.90 13.55
N GLU A 129 -4.44 -43.89 13.87
CA GLU A 129 -3.08 -43.78 13.33
C GLU A 129 -2.05 -44.72 14.00
N ILE A 130 -2.33 -45.23 15.20
CA ILE A 130 -1.36 -46.01 15.99
C ILE A 130 -0.84 -47.21 15.20
N ASP A 131 -1.74 -47.96 14.56
CA ASP A 131 -1.37 -49.16 13.82
C ASP A 131 -0.50 -48.83 12.59
N ARG A 132 -0.82 -47.74 11.90
CA ARG A 132 -0.03 -47.23 10.77
C ARG A 132 1.38 -46.83 11.21
N ILE A 133 1.49 -46.12 12.34
CA ILE A 133 2.78 -45.67 12.91
C ILE A 133 3.60 -46.88 13.38
N LEU A 134 2.95 -47.83 14.06
CA LEU A 134 3.57 -49.05 14.54
C LEU A 134 4.13 -49.87 13.38
N SER A 135 3.33 -50.16 12.35
CA SER A 135 3.79 -50.94 11.18
C SER A 135 5.00 -50.29 10.51
N LYS A 136 4.99 -48.97 10.29
CA LYS A 136 6.15 -48.25 9.74
C LYS A 136 7.38 -48.39 10.64
N THR A 137 7.21 -48.30 11.95
CA THR A 137 8.30 -48.40 12.92
C THR A 137 8.89 -49.81 12.96
N LEU A 138 8.05 -50.84 12.91
CA LEU A 138 8.49 -52.24 12.88
C LEU A 138 9.26 -52.56 11.60
N THR A 139 8.77 -52.13 10.43
CA THR A 139 9.46 -52.30 9.14
C THR A 139 10.83 -51.64 9.16
N ARG A 140 10.94 -50.41 9.68
CA ARG A 140 12.21 -49.66 9.75
C ARG A 140 13.24 -50.36 10.63
N ASN A 141 12.80 -50.99 11.70
CA ASN A 141 13.66 -51.69 12.67
C ASN A 141 13.76 -53.20 12.43
N LYS A 142 13.19 -53.72 11.33
CA LYS A 142 13.20 -55.14 10.95
C LYS A 142 12.63 -56.08 12.04
N ILE A 143 11.62 -55.61 12.78
CA ILE A 143 10.96 -56.40 13.82
C ILE A 143 9.71 -57.09 13.23
N PRO A 144 9.57 -58.42 13.37
CA PRO A 144 8.35 -59.10 12.94
C PRO A 144 7.17 -58.72 13.84
N GLN A 145 6.01 -58.50 13.23
CA GLN A 145 4.81 -58.05 13.95
C GLN A 145 4.32 -59.04 15.02
N SER A 146 4.64 -60.33 14.86
CA SER A 146 4.36 -61.39 15.84
C SER A 146 5.16 -61.29 17.13
N ALA A 147 6.25 -60.51 17.16
CA ALA A 147 7.09 -60.32 18.36
C ALA A 147 6.59 -59.20 19.30
N VAL A 148 5.47 -58.56 18.97
CA VAL A 148 4.97 -57.37 19.67
C VAL A 148 3.71 -57.69 20.46
N ILE A 149 3.71 -57.36 21.76
CA ILE A 149 2.52 -57.39 22.62
C ILE A 149 2.06 -55.95 22.83
N LYS A 150 0.86 -55.62 22.33
CA LYS A 150 0.29 -54.27 22.50
C LYS A 150 -0.28 -54.10 23.91
N LYS A 151 0.01 -52.95 24.53
CA LYS A 151 -0.65 -52.46 25.73
C LYS A 151 -1.09 -51.03 25.49
N ASN A 152 -2.34 -50.72 25.83
CA ASN A 152 -2.91 -49.40 25.67
C ASN A 152 -3.07 -48.73 27.04
N LYS A 153 -2.80 -47.44 27.09
CA LYS A 153 -3.02 -46.60 28.26
C LYS A 153 -3.60 -45.28 27.78
N LYS A 154 -4.61 -44.76 28.48
CA LYS A 154 -5.14 -43.40 28.28
C LYS A 154 -4.68 -42.54 29.45
N GLU A 155 -4.21 -41.35 29.15
CA GLU A 155 -3.79 -40.34 30.13
C GLU A 155 -4.38 -38.99 29.75
N GLU A 156 -4.68 -38.15 30.74
CA GLU A 156 -5.07 -36.77 30.47
C GLU A 156 -3.86 -35.95 30.05
N PHE A 157 -3.96 -35.32 28.87
CA PHE A 157 -2.96 -34.40 28.38
C PHE A 157 -3.08 -33.06 29.11
N LYS A 158 -2.08 -32.72 29.94
CA LYS A 158 -2.00 -31.39 30.55
C LYS A 158 -1.41 -30.41 29.55
N TYR A 159 -2.16 -29.36 29.24
CA TYR A 159 -1.67 -28.26 28.42
C TYR A 159 -0.46 -27.59 29.09
N SER A 160 0.62 -27.52 28.34
CA SER A 160 1.84 -26.77 28.65
C SER A 160 1.95 -25.55 27.73
N ASN A 161 2.89 -24.66 28.03
CA ASN A 161 3.26 -23.61 27.09
C ASN A 161 4.01 -24.21 25.89
N PHE A 162 3.56 -23.86 24.69
CA PHE A 162 4.19 -24.26 23.43
C PHE A 162 4.73 -23.03 22.71
N GLU A 163 5.93 -23.16 22.15
CA GLU A 163 6.59 -22.14 21.37
C GLU A 163 6.91 -22.61 19.94
N THR A 164 6.97 -21.66 19.01
CA THR A 164 7.46 -21.89 17.65
C THR A 164 8.31 -20.71 17.20
N ARG A 165 9.09 -20.92 16.14
CA ARG A 165 9.85 -19.87 15.48
C ARG A 165 9.38 -19.77 14.03
N TRP A 166 8.99 -18.57 13.63
CA TRP A 166 8.68 -18.29 12.24
C TRP A 166 9.93 -17.74 11.54
N ASN A 167 10.23 -18.32 10.39
CA ASN A 167 11.15 -17.72 9.44
C ASN A 167 10.32 -16.74 8.60
N ILE A 168 10.64 -15.46 8.72
CA ILE A 168 10.01 -14.40 7.94
C ILE A 168 10.91 -14.13 6.73
N ASP A 169 10.34 -14.28 5.53
CA ASP A 169 11.02 -13.90 4.30
C ASP A 169 11.18 -12.36 4.26
N THR A 170 12.36 -11.90 3.90
CA THR A 170 12.66 -10.48 3.80
C THR A 170 13.00 -10.05 2.37
N ILE A 171 13.04 -10.97 1.40
CA ILE A 171 13.55 -10.72 0.05
C ILE A 171 12.58 -11.20 -1.02
N GLU A 172 12.08 -12.43 -0.98
CA GLU A 172 11.39 -13.03 -2.12
C GLU A 172 10.07 -12.32 -2.43
N PHE A 173 9.28 -11.96 -1.41
CA PHE A 173 7.99 -11.27 -1.56
C PHE A 173 8.09 -9.91 -2.28
N LYS A 174 9.27 -9.29 -2.24
CA LYS A 174 9.49 -7.95 -2.81
C LYS A 174 9.24 -7.91 -4.32
N ILE A 175 9.54 -9.00 -5.04
CA ILE A 175 9.33 -9.04 -6.50
C ILE A 175 7.85 -8.86 -6.87
N GLY A 176 6.92 -9.34 -6.04
CA GLY A 176 5.47 -9.13 -6.24
C GLY A 176 5.06 -7.67 -6.07
N ILE A 177 5.67 -6.96 -5.11
CA ILE A 177 5.45 -5.52 -4.93
C ILE A 177 6.02 -4.73 -6.10
N LEU A 178 7.22 -5.09 -6.57
CA LEU A 178 7.82 -4.45 -7.75
C LEU A 178 6.96 -4.66 -9.00
N LYS A 179 6.38 -5.85 -9.16
CA LYS A 179 5.44 -6.18 -10.24
C LYS A 179 4.21 -5.27 -10.21
N ILE A 180 3.55 -5.12 -9.05
CA ILE A 180 2.42 -4.21 -8.87
C ILE A 180 2.78 -2.78 -9.32
N ALA A 181 3.91 -2.26 -8.84
CA ALA A 181 4.37 -0.91 -9.16
C ALA A 181 4.67 -0.73 -10.66
N TYR A 182 5.40 -1.69 -11.23
CA TYR A 182 5.79 -1.69 -12.64
C TYR A 182 4.59 -1.72 -13.57
N GLU A 183 3.65 -2.62 -13.31
CA GLU A 183 2.43 -2.76 -14.12
C GLU A 183 1.53 -1.54 -14.02
N PHE A 184 1.39 -0.96 -12.83
CA PHE A 184 0.65 0.30 -12.66
C PHE A 184 1.28 1.44 -13.46
N ALA A 185 2.62 1.56 -13.46
CA ALA A 185 3.30 2.59 -14.24
C ALA A 185 3.22 2.35 -15.76
N MET A 186 3.36 1.10 -16.21
CA MET A 186 3.23 0.72 -17.63
C MET A 186 1.86 1.05 -18.20
N ASP A 187 0.80 0.85 -17.42
CA ASP A 187 -0.56 1.17 -17.84
C ASP A 187 -0.92 2.66 -17.68
N SER A 188 -0.22 3.38 -16.79
CA SER A 188 -0.52 4.79 -16.49
C SER A 188 0.32 5.77 -17.32
N ILE A 189 1.48 5.37 -17.82
CA ILE A 189 2.41 6.24 -18.55
C ILE A 189 2.83 5.58 -19.87
N GLU A 190 2.28 6.05 -20.98
CA GLU A 190 2.55 5.48 -22.31
C GLU A 190 4.04 5.51 -22.69
N SER A 191 4.75 6.60 -22.34
CA SER A 191 6.18 6.76 -22.64
C SER A 191 7.09 5.83 -21.83
N TYR A 192 6.60 5.28 -20.71
CA TYR A 192 7.41 4.46 -19.80
C TYR A 192 7.87 3.15 -20.45
N ILE A 193 7.14 2.62 -21.44
CA ILE A 193 7.50 1.38 -22.14
C ILE A 193 8.90 1.40 -22.76
N ASN A 194 9.39 2.58 -23.16
CA ASN A 194 10.69 2.74 -23.79
C ASN A 194 11.81 3.12 -22.81
N ASN A 195 11.49 3.33 -21.53
CA ASN A 195 12.48 3.71 -20.52
C ASN A 195 13.45 2.55 -20.22
N GLU A 196 14.74 2.85 -20.06
CA GLU A 196 15.78 1.85 -19.80
C GLU A 196 15.55 1.07 -18.50
N THR A 197 15.21 1.77 -17.41
CA THR A 197 14.90 1.16 -16.12
C THR A 197 13.68 0.24 -16.24
N SER A 198 12.68 0.62 -17.03
CA SER A 198 11.52 -0.23 -17.30
C SER A 198 11.90 -1.53 -18.03
N ILE A 199 12.92 -1.50 -18.91
CA ILE A 199 13.44 -2.69 -19.59
C ILE A 199 14.10 -3.60 -18.58
N GLU A 200 14.90 -3.03 -17.70
CA GLU A 200 15.56 -3.78 -16.64
C GLU A 200 14.57 -4.45 -15.68
N ILE A 201 13.59 -3.70 -15.16
CA ILE A 201 12.56 -4.23 -14.26
C ILE A 201 11.77 -5.36 -14.94
N SER A 202 11.39 -5.21 -16.20
CA SER A 202 10.69 -6.28 -16.94
C SER A 202 11.53 -7.56 -17.03
N ASN A 203 12.85 -7.44 -17.21
CA ASN A 203 13.77 -8.58 -17.24
C ASN A 203 13.95 -9.21 -15.85
N ILE A 204 13.96 -8.41 -14.78
CA ILE A 204 14.00 -8.89 -13.40
C ILE A 204 12.77 -9.73 -13.09
N ILE A 205 11.57 -9.22 -13.41
CA ILE A 205 10.29 -9.91 -13.20
C ILE A 205 10.23 -11.19 -14.05
N LYS A 206 10.54 -11.10 -15.34
CA LYS A 206 10.51 -12.24 -16.27
C LYS A 206 11.41 -13.39 -15.83
N ASN A 207 12.60 -13.08 -15.31
CA ASN A 207 13.58 -14.06 -14.87
C ASN A 207 13.47 -14.41 -13.38
N VAL A 208 12.51 -13.82 -12.65
CA VAL A 208 12.28 -14.04 -11.22
C VAL A 208 13.54 -13.80 -10.39
N ASN A 209 14.18 -12.64 -10.57
CA ASN A 209 15.41 -12.30 -9.84
C ASN A 209 15.09 -11.52 -8.55
N HIS A 210 14.92 -12.25 -7.45
CA HIS A 210 14.55 -11.67 -6.14
C HIS A 210 15.59 -10.68 -5.60
N GLU A 211 16.88 -11.00 -5.71
CA GLU A 211 17.97 -10.13 -5.24
C GLU A 211 17.97 -8.78 -5.96
N LYS A 212 17.87 -8.80 -7.30
CA LYS A 212 17.77 -7.55 -8.07
C LYS A 212 16.49 -6.80 -7.76
N ALA A 213 15.35 -7.49 -7.60
CA ALA A 213 14.08 -6.83 -7.28
C ALA A 213 14.16 -6.05 -5.95
N ASN A 214 14.92 -6.55 -4.99
CA ASN A 214 15.16 -5.89 -3.71
C ASN A 214 15.90 -4.53 -3.86
N GLU A 215 16.76 -4.36 -4.87
CA GLU A 215 17.48 -3.10 -5.11
C GLU A 215 16.55 -1.95 -5.54
N TYR A 216 15.39 -2.26 -6.12
CA TYR A 216 14.39 -1.30 -6.59
C TYR A 216 13.37 -0.90 -5.52
N LEU A 217 13.39 -1.58 -4.37
CA LEU A 217 12.38 -1.44 -3.33
C LEU A 217 12.98 -0.94 -2.02
N LYS A 218 12.54 0.24 -1.63
CA LYS A 218 12.74 0.75 -0.28
C LYS A 218 11.52 0.33 0.57
N ILE A 219 11.73 -0.65 1.44
CA ILE A 219 10.74 -1.13 2.43
C ILE A 219 11.09 -0.49 3.77
N ASN A 220 10.08 -0.11 4.55
CA ASN A 220 10.14 0.74 5.75
C ASN A 220 10.12 2.24 5.45
N PHE A 221 9.15 2.68 4.63
CA PHE A 221 8.69 4.05 4.84
C PHE A 221 7.83 4.04 6.10
N ASP A 222 8.22 4.87 7.06
CA ASP A 222 7.29 5.44 8.01
C ASP A 222 6.02 5.89 7.26
N THR A 223 4.94 6.05 8.01
CA THR A 223 3.72 6.72 7.52
C THR A 223 4.00 8.00 6.74
N ASP A 224 5.18 8.60 6.89
CA ASP A 224 5.68 9.83 6.29
C ASP A 224 5.55 9.92 4.75
N ALA A 225 5.90 8.88 3.99
CA ALA A 225 5.77 8.97 2.52
C ALA A 225 4.31 9.06 2.06
N PHE A 226 3.40 8.44 2.81
CA PHE A 226 1.96 8.57 2.59
C PHE A 226 1.36 9.73 3.41
N SER A 227 2.11 10.32 4.35
CA SER A 227 1.59 11.37 5.25
C SER A 227 1.38 12.66 4.51
N GLU A 228 2.21 12.94 3.48
CA GLU A 228 2.01 14.03 2.52
C GLU A 228 0.61 13.98 1.89
N TYR A 229 0.12 12.76 1.65
CA TYR A 229 -1.20 12.48 1.10
C TYR A 229 -2.24 12.14 2.18
N GLY A 230 -1.85 12.11 3.45
CA GLY A 230 -2.72 11.72 4.57
C GLY A 230 -3.89 12.68 4.79
N LYS A 231 -3.83 13.90 4.24
CA LYS A 231 -4.98 14.83 4.18
C LYS A 231 -6.05 14.40 3.19
N TYR A 232 -5.69 13.60 2.18
CA TYR A 232 -6.60 13.15 1.13
C TYR A 232 -6.95 11.67 1.22
N ILE A 233 -6.04 10.85 1.75
CA ILE A 233 -6.18 9.40 1.78
C ILE A 233 -6.46 8.90 3.19
N ASP A 234 -7.46 8.04 3.33
CA ASP A 234 -7.67 7.27 4.55
C ASP A 234 -6.80 6.01 4.55
N LEU A 235 -5.62 6.12 5.16
CA LEU A 235 -4.65 5.03 5.28
C LEU A 235 -5.12 3.87 6.18
N ASN A 236 -6.19 4.06 6.94
CA ASN A 236 -6.78 3.03 7.80
C ASN A 236 -7.94 2.29 7.12
N SER A 237 -8.49 2.84 6.04
CA SER A 237 -9.56 2.19 5.29
C SER A 237 -9.10 0.88 4.65
N LYS A 238 -10.06 -0.01 4.36
CA LYS A 238 -9.86 -1.29 3.65
C LYS A 238 -9.63 -1.07 2.15
N LYS A 239 -8.59 -0.31 1.83
CA LYS A 239 -8.20 0.04 0.45
C LYS A 239 -6.73 -0.17 0.23
N HIS A 240 -6.36 -0.58 -0.98
CA HIS A 240 -4.97 -0.50 -1.42
C HIS A 240 -4.77 0.80 -2.19
N TYR A 241 -3.60 1.41 -1.99
CA TYR A 241 -3.23 2.65 -2.65
C TYR A 241 -1.96 2.46 -3.45
N LEU A 242 -2.00 2.88 -4.71
CA LEU A 242 -0.85 3.01 -5.59
C LEU A 242 -0.68 4.50 -5.88
N ILE A 243 0.46 5.10 -5.59
CA ILE A 243 0.72 6.52 -5.86
C ILE A 243 1.95 6.63 -6.73
N LEU A 244 1.75 6.96 -8.00
CA LEU A 244 2.80 7.14 -8.98
C LEU A 244 3.12 8.62 -9.09
N THR A 245 4.34 9.01 -8.72
CA THR A 245 4.74 10.41 -8.64
C THR A 245 6.19 10.62 -9.04
N GLN A 246 6.49 11.82 -9.51
CA GLN A 246 7.86 12.27 -9.76
C GLN A 246 8.43 12.88 -8.47
N THR A 247 9.61 12.42 -8.07
CA THR A 247 10.39 12.97 -6.96
C THR A 247 11.79 13.36 -7.44
N ASP A 248 12.58 13.96 -6.56
CA ASP A 248 14.01 14.23 -6.82
C ASP A 248 14.83 12.93 -7.00
N ASP A 249 14.39 11.83 -6.40
CA ASP A 249 14.98 10.49 -6.54
C ASP A 249 14.56 9.79 -7.85
N GLY A 250 13.63 10.39 -8.61
CA GLY A 250 13.10 9.86 -9.86
C GLY A 250 11.61 9.53 -9.82
N LEU A 251 11.14 8.75 -10.80
CA LEU A 251 9.78 8.23 -10.85
C LEU A 251 9.62 7.14 -9.78
N ILE A 252 8.72 7.36 -8.83
CA ILE A 252 8.45 6.44 -7.72
C ILE A 252 6.99 6.02 -7.74
N CYS A 253 6.75 4.74 -7.47
CA CYS A 253 5.42 4.23 -7.15
C CYS A 253 5.38 3.78 -5.70
N PHE A 254 4.59 4.48 -4.88
CA PHE A 254 4.28 4.05 -3.52
C PHE A 254 3.16 3.02 -3.56
N VAL A 255 3.41 1.85 -3.00
CA VAL A 255 2.45 0.73 -2.93
C VAL A 255 2.09 0.50 -1.48
N LYS A 256 0.82 0.71 -1.13
CA LYS A 256 0.25 0.38 0.17
C LYS A 256 -0.80 -0.72 -0.01
N LEU A 257 -0.48 -1.90 0.47
CA LEU A 257 -1.39 -3.02 0.58
C LEU A 257 -1.97 -3.03 2.01
N HIS A 258 -3.29 -2.85 2.10
CA HIS A 258 -4.02 -2.81 3.37
C HIS A 258 -3.64 -3.99 4.28
N GLY A 259 -3.40 -3.68 5.56
CA GLY A 259 -3.11 -4.67 6.60
C GLY A 259 -1.79 -5.45 6.44
N THR A 260 -0.98 -5.17 5.42
CA THR A 260 0.22 -5.98 5.14
C THR A 260 1.47 -5.14 4.87
N PHE A 261 1.61 -4.55 3.68
CA PHE A 261 2.87 -3.95 3.24
C PHE A 261 2.71 -2.49 2.83
N SER A 262 3.76 -1.71 3.03
CA SER A 262 3.93 -0.38 2.45
C SER A 262 5.37 -0.25 1.95
N ALA A 263 5.54 0.12 0.69
CA ALA A 263 6.83 0.17 0.03
C ALA A 263 6.86 1.30 -1.02
N ALA A 264 8.05 1.81 -1.32
CA ALA A 264 8.27 2.62 -2.51
C ALA A 264 9.13 1.86 -3.52
N ALA A 265 8.63 1.73 -4.73
CA ALA A 265 9.35 1.21 -5.87
C ALA A 265 9.93 2.37 -6.68
N ILE A 266 11.25 2.40 -6.83
CA ILE A 266 11.93 3.38 -7.69
C ILE A 266 11.87 2.81 -9.11
N LEU A 267 11.11 3.45 -10.00
CA LEU A 267 10.79 2.92 -11.33
C LEU A 267 11.63 3.53 -12.45
N SER A 268 12.22 4.70 -12.21
CA SER A 268 13.20 5.34 -13.08
C SER A 268 13.90 6.45 -12.31
N LYS A 269 15.13 6.80 -12.70
CA LYS A 269 15.80 8.04 -12.25
C LYS A 269 15.49 9.22 -13.16
N ASP A 270 14.91 8.97 -14.32
CA ASP A 270 14.60 10.01 -15.29
C ASP A 270 13.37 10.80 -14.84
N LYS A 271 13.29 12.05 -15.30
CA LYS A 271 12.07 12.84 -15.17
C LYS A 271 11.10 12.44 -16.27
N ILE A 272 10.04 11.72 -15.89
CA ILE A 272 9.04 11.17 -16.82
C ILE A 272 7.70 11.88 -16.68
N LEU A 273 7.35 12.25 -15.45
CA LEU A 273 6.14 13.01 -15.12
C LEU A 273 6.52 14.39 -14.59
N ASP A 274 5.63 15.36 -14.76
CA ASP A 274 5.65 16.56 -13.93
C ASP A 274 5.02 16.26 -12.56
N ALA A 275 5.46 16.95 -11.51
CA ALA A 275 4.95 16.71 -10.15
C ALA A 275 3.43 16.98 -10.02
N SER A 276 2.86 17.81 -10.89
CA SER A 276 1.41 18.03 -10.98
C SER A 276 0.65 16.86 -11.59
N GLU A 277 1.36 15.86 -12.12
CA GLU A 277 0.81 14.68 -12.81
C GLU A 277 0.82 13.44 -11.92
N THR A 278 0.92 13.57 -10.60
CA THR A 278 0.80 12.44 -9.67
C THR A 278 -0.51 11.69 -9.89
N ILE A 279 -0.41 10.36 -10.04
CA ILE A 279 -1.51 9.46 -10.34
C ILE A 279 -1.77 8.56 -9.13
N PHE A 280 -3.02 8.52 -8.68
CA PHE A 280 -3.51 7.70 -7.59
C PHE A 280 -4.31 6.53 -8.16
N GLY A 281 -3.92 5.31 -7.83
CA GLY A 281 -4.70 4.09 -7.98
C GLY A 281 -5.34 3.72 -6.65
N ILE A 282 -6.67 3.72 -6.60
CA ILE A 282 -7.44 3.41 -5.39
C ILE A 282 -8.17 2.09 -5.63
N ASN A 283 -7.74 1.05 -4.93
CA ASN A 283 -8.37 -0.26 -4.96
C ASN A 283 -9.25 -0.44 -3.72
N ASP A 284 -10.57 -0.27 -3.86
CA ASP A 284 -11.52 -0.42 -2.77
C ASP A 284 -11.94 -1.88 -2.62
N ILE A 285 -11.50 -2.51 -1.52
CA ILE A 285 -11.72 -3.94 -1.30
C ILE A 285 -13.19 -4.22 -0.97
N GLU A 286 -13.84 -3.32 -0.23
CA GLU A 286 -15.23 -3.48 0.20
C GLU A 286 -16.20 -3.26 -0.96
N LYS A 287 -15.97 -2.21 -1.75
CA LYS A 287 -16.79 -1.88 -2.92
C LYS A 287 -16.40 -2.65 -4.18
N LYS A 288 -15.29 -3.41 -4.16
CA LYS A 288 -14.82 -4.30 -5.23
C LYS A 288 -14.59 -3.58 -6.56
N PHE A 289 -13.92 -2.44 -6.52
CA PHE A 289 -13.56 -1.70 -7.73
C PHE A 289 -12.21 -1.02 -7.59
N PHE A 290 -11.67 -0.59 -8.73
CA PHE A 290 -10.47 0.21 -8.81
C PHE A 290 -10.77 1.50 -9.58
N GLU A 291 -10.21 2.62 -9.12
CA GLU A 291 -10.21 3.88 -9.87
C GLU A 291 -8.82 4.50 -9.95
N LYS A 292 -8.53 5.15 -11.08
CA LYS A 292 -7.35 6.01 -11.26
C LYS A 292 -7.78 7.46 -11.21
N LEU A 293 -7.08 8.27 -10.43
CA LEU A 293 -7.34 9.71 -10.28
C LEU A 293 -6.03 10.48 -10.35
N MET A 294 -6.04 11.61 -11.03
CA MET A 294 -4.98 12.59 -10.94
C MET A 294 -5.06 13.33 -9.60
N VAL A 295 -3.94 13.88 -9.12
CA VAL A 295 -3.89 14.65 -7.86
C VAL A 295 -4.94 15.77 -7.79
N GLY A 296 -5.19 16.46 -8.91
CA GLY A 296 -6.23 17.49 -8.98
C GLY A 296 -7.64 16.96 -8.73
N GLU A 297 -7.94 15.76 -9.23
CA GLU A 297 -9.23 15.10 -9.01
C GLU A 297 -9.37 14.61 -7.57
N VAL A 298 -8.29 14.07 -6.99
CA VAL A 298 -8.24 13.69 -5.57
C VAL A 298 -8.53 14.90 -4.69
N VAL A 299 -7.83 16.02 -4.94
CA VAL A 299 -8.01 17.27 -4.21
C VAL A 299 -9.47 17.75 -4.32
N ASN A 300 -10.08 17.69 -5.50
CA ASN A 300 -11.46 18.14 -5.71
C ASN A 300 -12.51 17.19 -5.10
N LYS A 301 -12.21 15.90 -4.97
CA LYS A 301 -13.08 14.95 -4.25
C LYS A 301 -12.99 15.17 -2.73
N CYS A 302 -11.79 15.44 -2.21
CA CYS A 302 -11.57 15.55 -0.76
C CYS A 302 -11.92 16.91 -0.19
N LEU A 303 -11.74 17.98 -0.96
CA LEU A 303 -11.86 19.35 -0.50
C LEU A 303 -13.01 20.08 -1.18
N GLY A 304 -13.74 20.87 -0.40
CA GLY A 304 -14.79 21.76 -0.87
C GLY A 304 -14.29 22.88 -1.78
N PRO A 305 -15.20 23.77 -2.21
CA PRO A 305 -14.85 24.89 -3.06
C PRO A 305 -13.78 25.77 -2.39
N ALA A 306 -12.92 26.36 -3.21
CA ALA A 306 -11.94 27.31 -2.74
C ALA A 306 -12.61 28.64 -2.40
N HIS A 307 -12.44 29.08 -1.16
CA HIS A 307 -12.77 30.42 -0.70
C HIS A 307 -11.49 31.24 -0.68
N THR A 308 -11.54 32.48 -1.17
CA THR A 308 -10.35 33.30 -1.33
C THR A 308 -10.53 34.66 -0.68
N ARG A 309 -9.45 35.19 -0.11
CA ARG A 309 -9.47 36.51 0.54
C ARG A 309 -8.15 37.23 0.32
N PHE A 310 -8.23 38.55 0.15
CA PHE A 310 -7.06 39.41 0.07
C PHE A 310 -6.73 40.02 1.43
N GLY A 311 -5.45 40.03 1.78
CA GLY A 311 -4.88 40.85 2.83
C GLY A 311 -4.33 42.14 2.23
N PHE A 312 -4.79 43.28 2.73
CA PHE A 312 -4.47 44.59 2.18
C PHE A 312 -3.46 45.34 3.03
N TYR A 313 -2.55 46.06 2.40
CA TYR A 313 -1.63 46.95 3.12
C TYR A 313 -2.42 48.02 3.87
N SER A 314 -2.20 48.18 5.17
CA SER A 314 -2.89 49.18 5.99
C SER A 314 -1.88 50.15 6.59
N ASN A 315 -1.65 51.29 5.93
CA ASN A 315 -1.00 52.42 6.58
C ASN A 315 -2.05 53.10 7.48
N SER A 316 -1.91 52.92 8.79
CA SER A 316 -2.90 53.26 9.83
C SER A 316 -3.29 54.75 9.93
N SER A 317 -2.72 55.60 9.07
CA SER A 317 -2.90 57.05 9.10
C SER A 317 -3.84 57.63 8.02
N ASN A 318 -4.24 56.89 6.97
CA ASN A 318 -4.91 57.52 5.81
C ASN A 318 -6.03 56.73 5.07
N LYS A 319 -6.46 55.54 5.51
CA LYS A 319 -7.59 54.84 4.86
C LYS A 319 -8.93 55.32 5.41
N SER A 320 -9.85 55.67 4.51
CA SER A 320 -11.20 56.08 4.91
C SER A 320 -12.00 54.91 5.49
N PHE A 321 -12.92 55.18 6.42
CA PHE A 321 -13.82 54.16 6.98
C PHE A 321 -14.55 53.37 5.88
N LEU A 322 -14.94 54.04 4.80
CA LEU A 322 -15.62 53.43 3.65
C LEU A 322 -14.74 52.41 2.91
N GLU A 323 -13.47 52.72 2.69
CA GLU A 323 -12.51 51.80 2.07
C GLU A 323 -12.26 50.57 2.94
N ASN A 324 -12.12 50.75 4.25
CA ASN A 324 -11.99 49.64 5.19
C ASN A 324 -13.26 48.78 5.25
N SER A 325 -14.46 49.37 5.11
CA SER A 325 -15.70 48.59 5.04
C SER A 325 -15.82 47.79 3.74
N GLU A 326 -15.34 48.34 2.62
CA GLU A 326 -15.40 47.70 1.31
C GLU A 326 -14.49 46.48 1.25
N ILE A 327 -13.22 46.63 1.61
CA ILE A 327 -12.23 45.54 1.52
C ILE A 327 -12.45 44.41 2.53
N ASN A 328 -13.22 44.66 3.60
CA ASN A 328 -13.61 43.65 4.57
C ASN A 328 -15.03 43.11 4.33
N SER A 329 -15.70 43.56 3.25
CA SER A 329 -17.01 43.06 2.88
C SER A 329 -16.90 41.61 2.39
N PRO A 330 -17.78 40.70 2.81
CA PRO A 330 -17.83 39.35 2.25
C PRO A 330 -18.13 39.34 0.74
N ASP A 331 -18.76 40.40 0.22
CA ASP A 331 -19.06 40.59 -1.20
C ASP A 331 -17.96 41.36 -1.98
N PHE A 332 -16.76 41.48 -1.43
CA PHE A 332 -15.66 42.16 -2.13
C PHE A 332 -15.24 41.37 -3.38
N ASN A 333 -15.29 42.02 -4.54
CA ASN A 333 -14.82 41.48 -5.82
C ASN A 333 -13.82 42.42 -6.50
N CYS A 334 -12.86 41.82 -7.22
CA CYS A 334 -11.86 42.53 -8.01
C CYS A 334 -12.00 42.26 -9.51
N GLU A 335 -11.49 43.15 -10.34
CA GLU A 335 -11.54 42.98 -11.80
C GLU A 335 -10.83 41.69 -12.23
N LEU A 336 -11.56 40.87 -12.99
CA LEU A 336 -11.08 39.64 -13.60
C LEU A 336 -10.88 39.83 -15.11
N ASN A 337 -9.97 39.06 -15.70
CA ASN A 337 -9.82 39.00 -17.14
C ASN A 337 -10.92 38.13 -17.79
N SER A 338 -10.90 37.99 -19.11
CA SER A 338 -11.87 37.17 -19.85
C SER A 338 -11.83 35.67 -19.53
N THR A 339 -10.75 35.18 -18.89
CA THR A 339 -10.60 33.80 -18.45
C THR A 339 -10.97 33.60 -16.99
N GLY A 340 -11.37 34.67 -16.28
CA GLY A 340 -11.72 34.64 -14.85
C GLY A 340 -10.51 34.78 -13.91
N ASP A 341 -9.32 35.09 -14.40
CA ASP A 341 -8.14 35.31 -13.56
C ASP A 341 -8.11 36.74 -13.01
N ILE A 342 -7.60 36.88 -11.79
CA ILE A 342 -7.37 38.16 -11.12
C ILE A 342 -6.38 39.01 -11.91
N ILE A 343 -6.79 40.24 -12.23
CA ILE A 343 -5.91 41.23 -12.86
C ILE A 343 -5.10 41.96 -11.78
N ILE A 344 -3.78 42.02 -11.98
CA ILE A 344 -2.86 42.75 -11.13
C ILE A 344 -2.42 44.04 -11.82
N TYR A 345 -2.34 45.09 -11.03
CA TYR A 345 -1.96 46.43 -11.43
C TYR A 345 -0.74 46.91 -10.64
N ASN A 346 -0.03 47.89 -11.20
CA ASN A 346 0.92 48.69 -10.44
C ASN A 346 0.19 49.84 -9.71
N LYS A 347 0.93 50.64 -8.93
CA LYS A 347 0.38 51.80 -8.20
C LYS A 347 -0.22 52.90 -9.09
N ASN A 348 0.18 52.95 -10.36
CA ASN A 348 -0.31 53.92 -11.35
C ASN A 348 -1.60 53.44 -12.03
N GLY A 349 -1.99 52.17 -11.85
CA GLY A 349 -3.16 51.56 -12.48
C GLY A 349 -2.89 50.92 -13.83
N ASP A 350 -1.62 50.76 -14.24
CA ASP A 350 -1.28 49.96 -15.42
C ASP A 350 -1.24 48.47 -15.07
N HIS A 351 -1.52 47.62 -16.06
CA HIS A 351 -1.41 46.18 -15.89
C HIS A 351 0.02 45.77 -15.51
N HIS A 352 0.12 44.94 -14.49
CA HIS A 352 1.38 44.34 -14.09
C HIS A 352 1.79 43.27 -15.12
N PRO A 353 3.08 43.18 -15.49
CA PRO A 353 3.54 42.27 -16.55
C PRO A 353 3.37 40.78 -16.20
N ASN A 354 3.51 40.43 -14.92
CA ASN A 354 3.32 39.05 -14.45
C ASN A 354 1.85 38.79 -14.13
N LYS A 355 1.36 37.58 -14.48
CA LYS A 355 0.02 37.13 -14.09
C LYS A 355 -0.04 36.83 -12.60
N PHE A 356 -1.23 36.92 -12.01
CA PHE A 356 -1.40 36.65 -10.58
C PHE A 356 -0.91 35.25 -10.16
N ILE A 357 -1.21 34.22 -10.95
CA ILE A 357 -0.76 32.86 -10.68
C ILE A 357 0.77 32.72 -10.70
N GLU A 358 1.48 33.50 -11.52
CA GLU A 358 2.94 33.50 -11.58
C GLU A 358 3.55 34.20 -10.36
N ILE A 359 2.84 35.21 -9.82
CA ILE A 359 3.20 35.87 -8.57
C ILE A 359 3.04 34.88 -7.41
N LEU A 360 1.91 34.18 -7.31
CA LEU A 360 1.68 33.18 -6.27
C LEU A 360 2.74 32.06 -6.29
N LYS A 361 3.11 31.55 -7.47
CA LYS A 361 4.16 30.53 -7.63
C LYS A 361 5.54 30.96 -7.10
N LYS A 362 5.80 32.26 -7.01
CA LYS A 362 7.06 32.84 -6.52
C LYS A 362 6.97 33.36 -5.08
N SER A 363 5.77 33.36 -4.51
CA SER A 363 5.51 33.91 -3.18
C SER A 363 5.85 32.88 -2.11
N ASN A 364 6.29 33.36 -0.94
CA ASN A 364 6.34 32.51 0.23
C ASN A 364 4.90 32.18 0.66
N TYR A 365 4.69 31.00 1.25
CA TYR A 365 3.39 30.64 1.78
C TYR A 365 3.51 29.90 3.10
N THR A 366 2.43 29.96 3.87
CA THR A 366 2.25 29.15 5.07
C THR A 366 0.95 28.37 4.94
N GLU A 367 0.97 27.12 5.41
CA GLU A 367 -0.23 26.29 5.50
C GLU A 367 -0.60 26.13 6.97
N LYS A 368 -1.89 26.27 7.28
CA LYS A 368 -2.43 25.99 8.60
C LYS A 368 -3.76 25.26 8.48
N THR A 369 -4.12 24.57 9.55
CA THR A 369 -5.39 23.89 9.69
C THR A 369 -6.19 24.52 10.82
N GLU A 370 -7.44 24.89 10.56
CA GLU A 370 -8.38 25.42 11.56
C GLU A 370 -9.68 24.61 11.52
N GLY A 371 -9.84 23.68 12.46
CA GLY A 371 -11.00 22.78 12.47
C GLY A 371 -11.05 21.91 11.22
N ALA A 372 -12.11 22.06 10.41
CA ALA A 372 -12.28 21.35 9.14
C ALA A 372 -11.60 22.06 7.95
N TRP A 373 -11.00 23.23 8.15
CA TRP A 373 -10.49 24.07 7.06
C TRP A 373 -8.97 23.95 6.91
N ASP A 374 -8.54 23.74 5.67
CA ASP A 374 -7.15 23.91 5.25
C ASP A 374 -7.00 25.31 4.65
N ILE A 375 -6.04 26.07 5.17
CA ILE A 375 -5.82 27.48 4.81
C ILE A 375 -4.38 27.65 4.35
N THR A 376 -4.21 28.11 3.11
CA THR A 376 -2.94 28.51 2.53
C THR A 376 -2.88 30.03 2.46
N LEU A 377 -1.89 30.62 3.13
CA LEU A 377 -1.63 32.05 3.14
C LEU A 377 -0.38 32.35 2.33
N PHE A 378 -0.54 33.02 1.19
CA PHE A 378 0.54 33.52 0.36
C PHE A 378 0.93 34.92 0.82
N ASP A 379 2.21 35.10 1.16
CA ASP A 379 2.80 36.38 1.49
C ASP A 379 3.39 37.02 0.23
N LEU A 380 2.81 38.14 -0.17
CA LEU A 380 3.26 38.93 -1.31
C LEU A 380 4.29 40.00 -0.91
N GLY A 381 4.49 40.19 0.40
CA GLY A 381 5.40 41.16 1.02
C GLY A 381 4.79 42.56 1.20
N ASP A 382 5.11 43.22 2.31
CA ASP A 382 4.61 44.57 2.63
C ASP A 382 5.06 45.66 1.65
N ASN A 383 6.18 45.42 0.96
CA ASN A 383 6.70 46.29 -0.10
C ASN A 383 6.23 45.86 -1.50
N SER A 384 5.22 45.01 -1.61
CA SER A 384 4.67 44.59 -2.89
C SER A 384 4.16 45.80 -3.69
N GLU A 385 4.53 45.90 -4.96
CA GLU A 385 3.89 46.85 -5.90
C GLU A 385 2.65 46.20 -6.58
N TYR A 386 1.99 45.26 -5.90
CA TYR A 386 0.83 44.55 -6.42
C TYR A 386 -0.47 45.18 -5.94
N TYR A 387 -1.28 45.64 -6.90
CA TYR A 387 -2.57 46.24 -6.65
C TYR A 387 -3.66 45.44 -7.36
N ILE A 388 -4.81 45.30 -6.71
CA ILE A 388 -6.04 44.84 -7.35
C ILE A 388 -7.02 46.00 -7.44
N LYS A 389 -7.88 45.96 -8.46
CA LYS A 389 -8.89 46.98 -8.65
C LYS A 389 -10.26 46.45 -8.23
N SER A 390 -10.94 47.15 -7.32
CA SER A 390 -12.30 46.77 -6.93
C SER A 390 -13.26 46.91 -8.09
N GLU A 391 -14.14 45.94 -8.28
CA GLU A 391 -15.18 46.04 -9.29
C GLU A 391 -16.20 47.13 -8.95
N LYS A 392 -16.47 47.35 -7.66
CA LYS A 392 -17.50 48.25 -7.14
C LYS A 392 -17.05 49.70 -7.14
N SER A 393 -15.92 50.00 -6.49
CA SER A 393 -15.44 51.38 -6.36
C SER A 393 -14.45 51.79 -7.45
N LYS A 394 -13.95 50.83 -8.25
CA LYS A 394 -12.88 51.03 -9.24
C LYS A 394 -11.56 51.55 -8.65
N LYS A 395 -11.43 51.54 -7.32
CA LYS A 395 -10.20 51.92 -6.62
C LYS A 395 -9.17 50.81 -6.64
N LEU A 396 -7.90 51.21 -6.63
CA LEU A 396 -6.76 50.30 -6.49
C LEU A 396 -6.46 50.08 -5.01
N PHE A 397 -6.29 48.82 -4.64
CA PHE A 397 -5.93 48.40 -3.30
C PHE A 397 -4.65 47.58 -3.36
N GLN A 398 -3.64 48.01 -2.60
CA GLN A 398 -2.40 47.27 -2.47
C GLN A 398 -2.65 45.97 -1.70
N VAL A 399 -2.23 44.85 -2.29
CA VAL A 399 -2.38 43.51 -1.72
C VAL A 399 -1.02 43.03 -1.23
N VAL A 400 -0.98 42.64 0.04
CA VAL A 400 0.22 42.11 0.70
C VAL A 400 0.09 40.62 0.99
N GLN A 401 -1.14 40.10 1.03
CA GLN A 401 -1.39 38.68 1.26
C GLN A 401 -2.56 38.17 0.43
N TYR A 402 -2.55 36.89 0.14
CA TYR A 402 -3.66 36.18 -0.47
C TYR A 402 -3.91 34.87 0.26
N GLU A 403 -5.14 34.68 0.71
CA GLU A 403 -5.59 33.48 1.41
C GLU A 403 -6.42 32.62 0.47
N VAL A 404 -6.16 31.31 0.47
CA VAL A 404 -7.03 30.29 -0.10
C VAL A 404 -7.41 29.34 1.02
N SER A 405 -8.70 29.20 1.30
CA SER A 405 -9.24 28.28 2.29
C SER A 405 -10.17 27.26 1.64
N ARG A 406 -10.07 26.01 2.07
CA ARG A 406 -10.91 24.91 1.60
C ARG A 406 -11.35 24.05 2.77
N GLU A 407 -12.63 23.70 2.80
CA GLU A 407 -13.17 22.76 3.78
C GLU A 407 -12.78 21.33 3.39
N ARG A 408 -12.32 20.53 4.36
CA ARG A 408 -12.11 19.09 4.19
C ARG A 408 -13.44 18.38 4.30
N ILE A 409 -13.87 17.75 3.22
CA ILE A 409 -15.15 17.05 3.16
C ILE A 409 -14.98 15.60 3.63
N PHE A 410 -14.07 14.86 3.00
CA PHE A 410 -13.76 13.47 3.36
C PHE A 410 -12.39 13.05 2.82
N LYS A 411 -11.89 11.91 3.29
CA LYS A 411 -10.70 11.26 2.75
C LYS A 411 -11.12 10.08 1.88
N ILE A 412 -10.49 9.94 0.71
CA ILE A 412 -10.72 8.82 -0.21
C ILE A 412 -10.02 7.57 0.28
#